data_AF-A0A2C5XFE8-F1
#
_entry.id   AF-A0A2C5XFE8-F1
#
_cell.length_a   1.000
_cell.length_b   1.000
_cell.length_c   1.000
_cell.angle_alpha   90.00
_cell.angle_beta   90.00
_cell.angle_gamma   90.00
#
_symmetry.space_group_name_H-M   'P 1'
#
loop_
_entity.id
_entity.type
_entity.pdbx_description
1 polymer ?
#
loop_
_entity_poly.entity_id
_entity_poly.type
_entity_poly.pdbx_seq_one_letter_code
_entity_poly.pdbx_strand_id
1 'polypeptide(L)'
;MIEILESYEIPDEKIGIQRLEFDASEDPSVRIRKPLNVVVDNETRWLSQLYMIRRALKLRPHLETLVLKHKQEWEKDNTSKRSKRLKASAIMPAICRDENKLNDKDWSVLEAFGDIPQSFEDAVKALEGDGIQRKRRQEHFESYGNVWDVIVGYEFLLAELEKAKAMVDQYPDPDHFRVNINIGWKKLDEYYNKLDETPIYYTALALHPAY
;
A
#
# COMPACT_ATOMS: atom_id res chain seq x y z
N MET A 1 4.38 -1.47 -16.27
CA MET A 1 3.33 -2.34 -15.69
C MET A 1 1.97 -1.65 -15.59
N ILE A 2 1.88 -0.43 -15.05
CA ILE A 2 0.60 0.28 -14.88
C ILE A 2 -0.12 0.53 -16.22
N GLU A 3 0.56 1.11 -17.23
CA GLU A 3 -0.03 1.33 -18.58
C GLU A 3 -0.45 0.04 -19.30
N ILE A 4 0.10 -1.11 -18.91
CA ILE A 4 -0.20 -2.41 -19.51
C ILE A 4 -1.49 -2.99 -18.92
N LEU A 5 -1.79 -2.68 -17.65
CA LEU A 5 -2.98 -3.19 -16.94
C LEU A 5 -4.26 -2.41 -17.25
N GLU A 6 -4.18 -1.33 -18.04
CA GLU A 6 -5.31 -0.46 -18.40
C GLU A 6 -5.99 -0.85 -19.72
N SER A 7 -5.51 -1.86 -20.46
CA SER A 7 -6.21 -2.33 -21.67
C SER A 7 -7.55 -2.96 -21.29
N TYR A 8 -8.63 -2.70 -22.03
CA TYR A 8 -10.01 -3.09 -21.64
C TYR A 8 -10.21 -4.59 -21.31
N GLU A 9 -9.39 -5.50 -21.85
CA GLU A 9 -9.52 -6.95 -21.60
C GLU A 9 -8.86 -7.41 -20.27
N ILE A 10 -7.79 -6.73 -19.84
CA ILE A 10 -6.96 -7.17 -18.70
C ILE A 10 -7.66 -6.97 -17.32
N PRO A 11 -8.40 -5.88 -17.07
CA PRO A 11 -9.18 -5.69 -15.84
C PRO A 11 -10.26 -6.77 -15.64
N ASP A 12 -10.97 -7.17 -16.70
CA ASP A 12 -12.05 -8.16 -16.62
C ASP A 12 -11.51 -9.57 -16.39
N GLU A 13 -10.44 -9.96 -17.08
CA GLU A 13 -9.78 -11.24 -16.85
C GLU A 13 -9.22 -11.36 -15.43
N LYS A 14 -8.63 -10.29 -14.91
CA LYS A 14 -8.12 -10.24 -13.54
C LYS A 14 -9.22 -10.39 -12.49
N ILE A 15 -10.40 -9.81 -12.74
CA ILE A 15 -11.57 -10.02 -11.87
C ILE A 15 -12.04 -11.48 -11.94
N GLY A 16 -12.00 -12.08 -13.14
CA GLY A 16 -12.33 -13.49 -13.35
C GLY A 16 -11.41 -14.44 -12.58
N ILE A 17 -10.09 -14.24 -12.66
CA ILE A 17 -9.09 -15.05 -11.94
C ILE A 17 -9.32 -14.99 -10.42
N GLN A 18 -9.51 -13.78 -9.88
CA GLN A 18 -9.79 -13.59 -8.45
C GLN A 18 -11.06 -14.33 -8.00
N ARG A 19 -12.15 -14.26 -8.78
CA ARG A 19 -13.40 -14.95 -8.46
C ARG A 19 -13.23 -16.45 -8.43
N LEU A 20 -12.58 -17.01 -9.45
CA LEU A 20 -12.32 -18.44 -9.53
C LEU A 20 -11.52 -18.93 -8.32
N GLU A 21 -10.50 -18.19 -7.91
CA GLU A 21 -9.70 -18.52 -6.72
C GLU A 21 -10.50 -18.38 -5.42
N PHE A 22 -11.32 -17.33 -5.28
CA PHE A 22 -12.14 -17.14 -4.08
C PHE A 22 -13.20 -18.23 -3.93
N ASP A 23 -13.87 -18.60 -5.02
CA ASP A 23 -14.89 -19.64 -5.04
C ASP A 23 -14.29 -21.04 -4.75
N ALA A 24 -13.06 -21.29 -5.20
CA ALA A 24 -12.33 -22.54 -4.96
C ALA A 24 -11.74 -22.66 -3.55
N SER A 25 -11.65 -21.57 -2.78
CA SER A 25 -11.06 -21.58 -1.43
C SER A 25 -11.86 -22.42 -0.45
N GLU A 26 -11.20 -23.14 0.46
CA GLU A 26 -11.88 -23.87 1.55
C GLU A 26 -12.37 -22.94 2.68
N ASP A 27 -11.76 -21.75 2.82
CA ASP A 27 -12.12 -20.76 3.84
C ASP A 27 -13.36 -19.93 3.41
N PRO A 28 -14.48 -19.98 4.15
CA PRO A 28 -15.68 -19.17 3.87
C PRO A 28 -15.40 -17.67 3.89
N SER A 29 -14.44 -17.20 4.68
CA SER A 29 -14.05 -15.78 4.76
C SER A 29 -13.40 -15.27 3.47
N VAL A 30 -12.80 -16.18 2.69
CA VAL A 30 -12.18 -15.88 1.38
C VAL A 30 -13.23 -15.91 0.28
N ARG A 31 -14.18 -16.85 0.32
CA ARG A 31 -15.29 -16.95 -0.66
C ARG A 31 -16.16 -15.70 -0.74
N ILE A 32 -16.35 -15.01 0.38
CA ILE A 32 -17.17 -13.79 0.44
C ILE A 32 -16.42 -12.52 0.00
N ARG A 33 -15.11 -12.61 -0.30
CA ARG A 33 -14.31 -11.43 -0.68
C ARG A 33 -14.74 -10.93 -2.05
N LYS A 34 -14.69 -9.61 -2.22
CA LYS A 34 -14.92 -8.98 -3.53
C LYS A 34 -13.59 -8.86 -4.28
N PRO A 35 -13.55 -9.18 -5.59
CA PRO A 35 -12.37 -8.95 -6.42
C PRO A 35 -11.90 -7.51 -6.35
N LEU A 36 -10.58 -7.32 -6.29
CA LEU A 36 -9.95 -6.01 -6.29
C LEU A 36 -9.64 -5.59 -7.74
N ASN A 37 -10.15 -4.42 -8.14
CA ASN A 37 -9.76 -3.79 -9.39
C ASN A 37 -8.38 -3.11 -9.26
N VAL A 38 -7.70 -2.86 -10.38
CA VAL A 38 -6.64 -1.84 -10.45
C VAL A 38 -7.32 -0.48 -10.27
N VAL A 39 -6.82 0.33 -9.35
CA VAL A 39 -7.34 1.67 -9.09
C VAL A 39 -6.17 2.61 -9.28
N VAL A 40 -6.34 3.59 -10.16
CA VAL A 40 -5.35 4.66 -10.34
C VAL A 40 -5.28 5.47 -9.05
N ASP A 41 -4.07 5.80 -8.63
CA ASP A 41 -3.87 6.64 -7.46
C ASP A 41 -4.53 7.99 -7.66
N ASN A 42 -5.37 8.34 -6.69
CA ASN A 42 -6.01 9.64 -6.66
C ASN A 42 -5.17 10.53 -5.74
N GLU A 43 -4.58 11.59 -6.30
CA GLU A 43 -3.81 12.59 -5.55
C GLU A 43 -4.64 13.31 -4.47
N THR A 44 -5.98 13.25 -4.54
CA THR A 44 -6.87 13.92 -3.58
C THR A 44 -7.15 13.13 -2.30
N ARG A 45 -6.78 11.83 -2.23
CA ARG A 45 -6.99 11.03 -1.02
C ARG A 45 -5.65 10.81 -0.29
N TRP A 46 -5.60 11.23 0.97
CA TRP A 46 -4.44 11.04 1.84
C TRP A 46 -4.08 9.54 1.90
N LEU A 47 -2.78 9.22 1.83
CA LEU A 47 -2.25 7.85 1.81
C LEU A 47 -2.64 6.99 0.58
N SER A 48 -3.02 7.59 -0.54
CA SER A 48 -3.35 6.86 -1.78
C SER A 48 -2.27 5.85 -2.19
N GLN A 49 -1.00 6.26 -2.16
CA GLN A 49 0.15 5.40 -2.48
C GLN A 49 0.27 4.19 -1.54
N LEU A 50 0.00 4.35 -0.24
CA LEU A 50 -0.01 3.23 0.71
C LEU A 50 -1.09 2.20 0.34
N TYR A 51 -2.29 2.69 0.01
CA TYR A 51 -3.39 1.82 -0.42
C TYR A 51 -3.12 1.15 -1.77
N MET A 52 -2.41 1.83 -2.68
CA MET A 52 -1.93 1.24 -3.93
C MET A 52 -1.01 0.05 -3.65
N ILE A 53 -0.01 0.24 -2.79
CA ILE A 53 0.99 -0.77 -2.46
C ILE A 53 0.31 -1.99 -1.83
N ARG A 54 -0.55 -1.78 -0.82
CA ARG A 54 -1.30 -2.89 -0.19
C ARG A 54 -2.20 -3.62 -1.17
N ARG A 55 -2.79 -2.91 -2.12
CA ARG A 55 -3.58 -3.51 -3.19
C ARG A 55 -2.69 -4.33 -4.12
N ALA A 56 -1.53 -3.81 -4.51
CA ALA A 56 -0.56 -4.53 -5.34
C ALA A 56 -0.08 -5.82 -4.66
N LEU A 57 0.26 -5.76 -3.37
CA LEU A 57 0.66 -6.94 -2.57
C LEU A 57 -0.44 -8.01 -2.53
N LYS A 58 -1.70 -7.61 -2.30
CA LYS A 58 -2.85 -8.53 -2.34
C LYS A 58 -3.09 -9.14 -3.72
N LEU A 59 -2.73 -8.40 -4.77
CA LEU A 59 -2.93 -8.81 -6.16
C LEU A 59 -1.77 -9.60 -6.75
N ARG A 60 -0.60 -9.64 -6.09
CA ARG A 60 0.61 -10.33 -6.55
C ARG A 60 0.33 -11.73 -7.14
N PRO A 61 -0.33 -12.67 -6.44
CA PRO A 61 -0.57 -14.02 -6.99
C PRO A 61 -1.44 -13.99 -8.26
N HIS A 62 -2.45 -13.12 -8.30
CA HIS A 62 -3.34 -13.01 -9.45
C HIS A 62 -2.65 -12.37 -10.66
N LEU A 63 -1.75 -11.41 -10.43
CA LEU A 63 -0.93 -10.79 -11.49
C LEU A 63 0.04 -11.81 -12.07
N GLU A 64 0.68 -12.62 -11.23
CA GLU A 64 1.58 -13.70 -11.68
C GLU A 64 0.81 -14.74 -12.52
N THR A 65 -0.38 -15.16 -12.09
CA THR A 65 -1.26 -16.07 -12.85
C THR A 65 -1.68 -15.45 -14.20
N LEU A 66 -2.05 -14.17 -14.22
CA LEU A 66 -2.45 -13.47 -15.43
C LEU A 66 -1.29 -13.37 -16.44
N VAL A 67 -0.09 -13.01 -15.98
CA VAL A 67 1.12 -12.96 -16.81
C VAL A 67 1.44 -14.35 -17.38
N LEU A 68 1.31 -15.40 -16.56
CA LEU A 68 1.54 -16.78 -16.99
C LEU A 68 0.54 -17.21 -18.07
N LYS A 69 -0.76 -16.93 -17.87
CA LYS A 69 -1.82 -17.24 -18.83
C LYS A 69 -1.56 -16.57 -20.18
N HIS A 70 -1.32 -15.25 -20.19
CA HIS A 70 -1.01 -14.52 -21.43
C HIS A 70 0.26 -15.03 -22.11
N LYS A 71 1.28 -15.43 -21.33
CA LYS A 71 2.50 -16.03 -21.90
C LYS A 71 2.20 -17.35 -22.59
N GLN A 72 1.44 -18.24 -21.96
CA GLN A 72 1.08 -19.55 -22.53
C GLN A 72 0.22 -19.41 -23.79
N GLU A 73 -0.75 -18.50 -23.78
CA GLU A 73 -1.60 -18.21 -24.95
C GLU A 73 -0.78 -17.65 -26.11
N TRP A 74 0.08 -16.67 -25.82
CA TRP A 74 0.97 -16.10 -26.83
C TRP A 74 1.92 -17.17 -27.41
N GLU A 75 2.51 -18.02 -26.57
CA GLU A 75 3.39 -19.10 -27.03
C GLU A 75 2.64 -20.10 -27.92
N LYS A 76 1.41 -20.47 -27.54
CA LYS A 76 0.55 -21.37 -28.33
C LYS A 76 0.23 -20.79 -29.71
N ASP A 77 -0.13 -19.51 -29.78
CA ASP A 77 -0.51 -18.84 -31.03
C ASP A 77 0.69 -18.56 -31.95
N ASN A 78 1.87 -18.42 -31.34
CA ASN A 78 3.11 -18.11 -32.05
C ASN A 78 4.03 -19.32 -32.28
N THR A 79 3.63 -20.52 -31.85
CA THR A 79 4.38 -21.75 -32.13
C THR A 79 3.98 -22.34 -33.48
N SER A 80 4.97 -22.64 -34.33
CA SER A 80 4.77 -23.32 -35.61
C SER A 80 4.29 -24.76 -35.39
N LYS A 81 3.13 -25.12 -35.94
CA LYS A 81 2.60 -26.51 -35.90
C LYS A 81 3.57 -27.54 -36.49
N ARG A 82 4.40 -27.13 -37.46
CA ARG A 82 5.36 -28.02 -38.16
C ARG A 82 6.66 -28.21 -37.40
N SER A 83 7.25 -27.10 -36.91
CA SER A 83 8.57 -27.13 -36.26
C SER A 83 8.50 -27.26 -34.74
N LYS A 84 7.32 -27.04 -34.13
CA LYS A 84 7.15 -26.87 -32.67
C LYS A 84 8.08 -25.80 -32.05
N ARG A 85 8.51 -24.83 -32.87
CA ARG A 85 9.34 -23.68 -32.46
C ARG A 85 8.55 -22.39 -32.62
N LEU A 86 8.88 -21.38 -31.82
CA LEU A 86 8.34 -20.03 -31.98
C LEU A 86 8.66 -19.46 -33.37
N LYS A 87 7.70 -18.77 -33.97
CA LYS A 87 7.87 -18.05 -35.24
C LYS A 87 8.93 -16.96 -35.07
N ALA A 88 9.82 -16.78 -36.05
CA ALA A 88 10.85 -15.74 -36.02
C ALA A 88 10.27 -14.31 -35.97
N SER A 89 9.04 -14.12 -36.45
CA SER A 89 8.32 -12.83 -36.41
C SER A 89 7.53 -12.61 -35.12
N ALA A 90 7.55 -13.54 -34.16
CA ALA A 90 6.77 -13.44 -32.94
C ALA A 90 7.35 -12.36 -32.01
N ILE A 91 6.53 -11.37 -31.66
CA ILE A 91 6.90 -10.30 -30.73
C ILE A 91 6.21 -10.57 -29.39
N MET A 92 7.01 -10.65 -28.33
CA MET A 92 6.51 -10.91 -26.98
C MET A 92 5.75 -9.68 -26.44
N PRO A 93 4.51 -9.87 -25.93
CA PRO A 93 3.73 -8.81 -25.30
C PRO A 93 4.48 -8.20 -24.13
N ALA A 94 4.35 -6.89 -23.93
CA ALA A 94 5.05 -6.17 -22.87
C ALA A 94 4.81 -6.79 -21.48
N ILE A 95 3.58 -7.25 -21.20
CA ILE A 95 3.20 -7.89 -19.93
C ILE A 95 3.99 -9.17 -19.62
N CYS A 96 4.48 -9.85 -20.66
CA CYS A 96 5.19 -11.12 -20.53
C CYS A 96 6.71 -10.95 -20.42
N ARG A 97 7.24 -9.77 -20.75
CA ARG A 97 8.68 -9.50 -20.76
C ARG A 97 9.22 -9.41 -19.34
N ASP A 98 10.40 -10.00 -19.12
CA ASP A 98 11.00 -10.07 -17.78
C ASP A 98 11.40 -8.68 -17.25
N GLU A 99 11.79 -7.75 -18.14
CA GLU A 99 12.08 -6.34 -17.81
C GLU A 99 10.89 -5.58 -17.20
N ASN A 100 9.66 -6.05 -17.42
CA ASN A 100 8.43 -5.42 -16.92
C ASN A 100 7.87 -6.09 -15.66
N LYS A 101 8.55 -7.12 -15.15
CA LYS A 101 8.14 -7.85 -13.94
C LYS A 101 8.86 -7.28 -12.72
N LEU A 102 8.13 -7.18 -11.62
CA LEU A 102 8.72 -6.95 -10.31
C LEU A 102 9.43 -8.24 -9.88
N ASN A 103 10.71 -8.13 -9.57
CA ASN A 103 11.49 -9.23 -9.01
C ASN A 103 11.23 -9.35 -7.49
N ASP A 104 11.78 -10.40 -6.85
CA ASP A 104 11.56 -10.62 -5.42
C ASP A 104 12.05 -9.46 -4.54
N LYS A 105 13.16 -8.82 -4.90
CA LYS A 105 13.66 -7.63 -4.20
C LYS A 105 12.66 -6.49 -4.30
N ASP A 106 12.10 -6.24 -5.49
CA ASP A 106 11.11 -5.18 -5.71
C ASP A 106 9.86 -5.43 -4.85
N TRP A 107 9.40 -6.68 -4.76
CA TRP A 107 8.28 -7.05 -3.89
C TRP A 107 8.60 -6.84 -2.41
N SER A 108 9.80 -7.23 -1.95
CA SER A 108 10.24 -6.95 -0.57
C SER A 108 10.31 -5.45 -0.28
N VAL A 109 10.72 -4.64 -1.26
CA VAL A 109 10.70 -3.16 -1.14
C VAL A 109 9.26 -2.68 -0.95
N LEU A 110 8.31 -3.18 -1.76
CA LEU A 110 6.89 -2.84 -1.62
C LEU A 110 6.29 -3.28 -0.27
N GLU A 111 6.68 -4.43 0.25
CA GLU A 111 6.28 -4.89 1.60
C GLU A 111 6.76 -3.91 2.67
N ALA A 112 8.04 -3.55 2.66
CA ALA A 112 8.59 -2.57 3.60
C ALA A 112 7.92 -1.19 3.48
N PHE A 113 7.61 -0.73 2.27
CA PHE A 113 6.82 0.49 2.05
C PHE A 113 5.34 0.36 2.45
N GLY A 114 4.80 -0.85 2.55
CA GLY A 114 3.45 -1.10 3.07
C GLY A 114 3.35 -1.02 4.59
N ASP A 115 4.47 -1.28 5.27
CA ASP A 115 4.56 -1.38 6.72
C ASP A 115 4.93 -0.05 7.39
N ILE A 116 5.97 0.65 6.91
CA ILE A 116 6.44 1.92 7.54
C ILE A 116 5.32 2.97 7.63
N PRO A 117 4.50 3.19 6.58
CA PRO A 117 3.42 4.16 6.65
C PRO A 117 2.17 3.66 7.39
N GLN A 118 2.13 2.43 7.93
CA GLN A 118 1.00 1.96 8.74
C GLN A 118 0.77 2.88 9.94
N SER A 119 1.84 3.28 10.63
CA SER A 119 1.75 4.21 11.76
C SER A 119 1.13 5.55 11.35
N PHE A 120 1.37 6.02 10.12
CA PHE A 120 0.71 7.22 9.58
C PHE A 120 -0.78 7.04 9.36
N GLU A 121 -1.20 5.87 8.84
CA GLU A 121 -2.62 5.56 8.71
C GLU A 121 -3.32 5.51 10.07
N ASP A 122 -2.66 4.93 11.08
CA ASP A 122 -3.21 4.83 12.43
C ASP A 122 -3.33 6.22 13.08
N ALA A 123 -2.31 7.07 12.94
CA ALA A 123 -2.34 8.45 13.40
C ALA A 123 -3.45 9.26 12.70
N VAL A 124 -3.60 9.13 11.38
CA VAL A 124 -4.66 9.82 10.63
C VAL A 124 -6.05 9.37 11.10
N LYS A 125 -6.29 8.06 11.25
CA LYS A 125 -7.55 7.53 11.77
C LYS A 125 -7.84 8.02 13.20
N ALA A 126 -6.80 8.18 14.01
CA ALA A 126 -6.95 8.70 15.35
C ALA A 126 -7.32 10.21 15.36
N LEU A 127 -6.79 10.97 14.40
CA LEU A 127 -6.91 12.43 14.34
C LEU A 127 -8.08 12.93 13.48
N GLU A 128 -8.66 12.11 12.60
CA GLU A 128 -9.77 12.52 11.70
C GLU A 128 -11.15 12.58 12.39
N GLY A 129 -11.21 12.32 13.70
CA GLY A 129 -12.44 12.41 14.49
C GLY A 129 -12.88 13.85 14.78
N ASP A 130 -14.01 13.98 15.47
CA ASP A 130 -14.64 15.27 15.81
C ASP A 130 -14.60 15.61 17.32
N GLY A 131 -13.80 14.87 18.09
CA GLY A 131 -13.67 15.04 19.53
C GLY A 131 -14.91 14.61 20.34
N ILE A 132 -15.93 14.03 19.70
CA ILE A 132 -17.16 13.62 20.39
C ILE A 132 -16.97 12.23 20.99
N GLN A 133 -17.08 12.15 22.32
CA GLN A 133 -17.12 10.89 23.05
C GLN A 133 -18.32 10.04 22.64
N ARG A 134 -18.06 8.80 22.22
CA ARG A 134 -19.11 7.85 21.84
C ARG A 134 -18.87 6.50 22.49
N LYS A 135 -19.94 5.86 22.97
CA LYS A 135 -19.90 4.48 23.47
C LYS A 135 -19.69 3.53 22.28
N ARG A 136 -18.55 2.83 22.25
CA ARG A 136 -18.24 1.84 21.21
C ARG A 136 -18.47 0.41 21.73
N ARG A 137 -18.23 -0.58 20.87
CA ARG A 137 -18.57 -2.01 21.05
C ARG A 137 -18.11 -2.66 22.36
N GLN A 138 -17.17 -2.05 23.09
CA GLN A 138 -16.60 -2.57 24.35
C GLN A 138 -17.02 -1.76 25.60
N GLU A 139 -18.08 -0.96 25.53
CA GLU A 139 -18.53 -0.06 26.62
C GLU A 139 -17.55 1.05 27.04
N HIS A 140 -16.40 1.14 26.39
CA HIS A 140 -15.45 2.23 26.56
C HIS A 140 -15.94 3.47 25.81
N PHE A 141 -15.76 4.63 26.45
CA PHE A 141 -15.91 5.93 25.81
C PHE A 141 -14.57 6.29 25.18
N GLU A 142 -14.56 6.39 23.85
CA GLU A 142 -13.41 6.87 23.10
C GLU A 142 -13.78 8.17 22.41
N SER A 143 -12.83 9.11 22.42
CA SER A 143 -12.86 10.33 21.63
C SER A 143 -11.68 10.28 20.66
N TYR A 144 -11.89 10.76 19.44
CA TYR A 144 -10.88 10.80 18.37
C TYR A 144 -10.86 12.22 17.79
N GLY A 145 -9.70 12.69 17.35
CA GLY A 145 -9.54 14.02 16.75
C GLY A 145 -9.61 15.17 17.76
N ASN A 146 -9.22 14.93 19.02
CA ASN A 146 -9.10 16.02 19.96
C ASN A 146 -7.86 16.86 19.63
N VAL A 147 -7.91 18.16 19.92
CA VAL A 147 -6.80 19.08 19.59
C VAL A 147 -5.49 18.69 20.28
N TRP A 148 -5.56 18.19 21.52
CA TRP A 148 -4.37 17.73 22.26
C TRP A 148 -3.78 16.44 21.67
N ASP A 149 -4.56 15.61 20.96
CA ASP A 149 -4.06 14.38 20.33
C ASP A 149 -3.09 14.69 19.19
N VAL A 150 -3.12 15.92 18.64
CA VAL A 150 -2.24 16.33 17.55
C VAL A 150 -0.78 16.25 17.98
N ILE A 151 -0.41 16.80 19.14
CA ILE A 151 0.97 16.77 19.64
C ILE A 151 1.43 15.32 19.83
N VAL A 152 0.61 14.52 20.49
CA VAL A 152 0.88 13.09 20.73
C VAL A 152 1.03 12.31 19.42
N GLY A 153 0.21 12.62 18.42
CA GLY A 153 0.28 12.01 17.09
C GLY A 153 1.59 12.31 16.37
N TYR A 154 2.08 13.55 16.44
CA TYR A 154 3.39 13.90 15.89
C TYR A 154 4.54 13.19 16.62
N GLU A 155 4.53 13.17 17.95
CA GLU A 155 5.55 12.49 18.76
C GLU A 155 5.59 10.99 18.46
N PHE A 156 4.43 10.35 18.37
CA PHE A 156 4.30 8.96 17.96
C PHE A 156 4.93 8.71 16.59
N LEU A 157 4.58 9.50 15.57
CA LEU A 157 5.10 9.33 14.22
C LEU A 157 6.62 9.60 14.12
N LEU A 158 7.14 10.59 14.85
CA LEU A 158 8.58 10.86 14.94
C LEU A 158 9.31 9.65 15.53
N ALA A 159 8.80 9.09 16.62
CA ALA A 159 9.37 7.92 17.27
C ALA A 159 9.33 6.68 16.36
N GLU A 160 8.25 6.47 15.60
CA GLU A 160 8.15 5.38 14.64
C GLU A 160 9.17 5.51 13.49
N LEU A 161 9.38 6.73 12.98
CA LEU A 161 10.41 6.98 11.97
C LEU A 161 11.82 6.81 12.55
N GLU A 162 12.07 7.14 13.81
CA GLU A 162 13.36 6.88 14.47
C GLU A 162 13.63 5.38 14.62
N LYS A 163 12.63 4.58 14.99
CA LYS A 163 12.74 3.11 14.97
C LYS A 163 13.07 2.60 13.57
N ALA A 164 12.40 3.13 12.54
CA ALA A 164 12.69 2.77 11.16
C ALA A 164 14.14 3.16 10.74
N LYS A 165 14.65 4.32 11.17
CA LYS A 165 16.06 4.71 10.96
C LYS A 165 17.02 3.72 11.62
N ALA A 166 16.73 3.27 12.84
CA ALA A 166 17.59 2.34 13.57
C ALA A 166 17.65 0.96 12.90
N MET A 167 16.59 0.57 12.19
CA MET A 167 16.48 -0.73 11.51
C MET A 167 16.80 -0.64 10.01
N VAL A 168 17.31 0.49 9.53
CA VAL A 168 17.37 0.78 8.09
C VAL A 168 18.21 -0.22 7.28
N ASP A 169 19.26 -0.76 7.89
CA ASP A 169 20.15 -1.74 7.27
C ASP A 169 19.48 -3.11 7.06
N GLN A 170 18.30 -3.34 7.68
CA GLN A 170 17.51 -4.56 7.51
C GLN A 170 16.52 -4.46 6.35
N TYR A 171 16.32 -3.27 5.76
CA TYR A 171 15.45 -3.12 4.60
C TYR A 171 16.14 -3.64 3.32
N PRO A 172 15.35 -4.09 2.33
CA PRO A 172 15.89 -4.63 1.07
C PRO A 172 16.65 -3.60 0.21
N ASP A 173 16.47 -2.30 0.48
CA ASP A 173 17.20 -1.22 -0.18
C ASP A 173 17.62 -0.11 0.82
N PRO A 174 18.64 -0.37 1.66
CA PRO A 174 18.95 0.49 2.79
C PRO A 174 19.25 1.94 2.41
N ASP A 175 19.90 2.19 1.27
CA ASP A 175 20.28 3.54 0.84
C ASP A 175 19.05 4.38 0.49
N HIS A 176 18.13 3.81 -0.29
CA HIS A 176 16.88 4.47 -0.64
C HIS A 176 15.98 4.67 0.57
N PHE A 177 15.83 3.65 1.44
CA PHE A 177 15.04 3.78 2.67
C PHE A 177 15.63 4.82 3.62
N ARG A 178 16.95 4.88 3.78
CA ARG A 178 17.62 5.87 4.64
C ARG A 178 17.31 7.29 4.20
N VAL A 179 17.39 7.57 2.91
CA VAL A 179 17.07 8.90 2.36
C VAL A 179 15.60 9.23 2.60
N ASN A 180 14.69 8.32 2.24
CA ASN A 180 13.24 8.56 2.32
C ASN A 180 12.76 8.75 3.76
N ILE A 181 13.19 7.89 4.69
CA ILE A 181 12.85 7.98 6.12
C ILE A 181 13.39 9.30 6.70
N ASN A 182 14.61 9.69 6.36
CA ASN A 182 15.17 10.96 6.82
C ASN A 182 14.41 12.18 6.29
N ILE A 183 13.98 12.17 5.03
CA ILE A 183 13.15 13.22 4.45
C ILE A 183 11.80 13.28 5.17
N GLY A 184 11.14 12.14 5.37
CA GLY A 184 9.88 12.04 6.09
C GLY A 184 9.98 12.58 7.52
N TRP A 185 11.02 12.16 8.25
CA TRP A 185 11.26 12.61 9.62
C TRP A 185 11.51 14.12 9.67
N LYS A 186 12.38 14.64 8.80
CA LYS A 186 12.69 16.07 8.75
C LYS A 186 11.45 16.90 8.45
N LYS A 187 10.58 16.41 7.56
CA LYS A 187 9.34 17.11 7.22
C LYS A 187 8.35 17.10 8.39
N LEU A 188 8.25 15.98 9.09
CA LEU A 188 7.40 15.84 10.26
C LEU A 188 7.87 16.74 11.41
N ASP A 189 9.17 16.77 11.67
CA ASP A 189 9.82 17.66 12.65
C ASP A 189 9.59 19.14 12.31
N GLU A 190 9.71 19.53 11.04
CA GLU A 190 9.40 20.90 10.59
C GLU A 190 7.95 21.31 10.95
N TYR A 191 6.98 20.42 10.78
CA TYR A 191 5.58 20.72 11.13
C TYR A 191 5.31 20.64 12.62
N TYR A 192 5.96 19.72 13.34
CA TYR A 192 5.86 19.62 14.79
C TYR A 192 6.29 20.93 15.46
N ASN A 193 7.44 21.49 15.05
CA ASN A 193 7.94 22.77 15.56
C ASN A 193 7.02 23.96 15.24
N LYS A 194 6.15 23.85 14.23
CA LYS A 194 5.16 24.89 13.93
C LYS A 194 3.92 24.82 14.82
N LEU A 195 3.70 23.72 15.54
CA LEU A 195 2.58 23.64 16.49
C LEU A 195 2.73 24.68 17.60
N ASP A 196 3.96 25.01 17.99
CA ASP A 196 4.28 26.04 18.98
C ASP A 196 3.93 27.46 18.51
N GLU A 197 3.78 27.68 17.20
CA GLU A 197 3.38 28.98 16.66
C GLU A 197 1.90 29.29 16.92
N THR A 198 1.09 28.29 17.31
CA THR A 198 -0.35 28.46 17.55
C THR A 198 -0.73 28.08 18.97
N PRO A 199 -1.36 28.99 19.74
CA PRO A 199 -1.67 28.77 21.16
C PRO A 199 -2.58 27.59 21.45
N ILE A 200 -3.37 27.17 20.46
CA ILE A 200 -4.42 26.17 20.64
C ILE A 200 -3.86 24.81 21.04
N TYR A 201 -2.70 24.40 20.50
CA TYR A 201 -2.17 23.04 20.69
C TYR A 201 -1.58 22.87 22.09
N TYR A 202 -0.70 23.76 22.53
CA TYR A 202 -0.12 23.67 23.87
C TYR A 202 -1.15 24.03 24.97
N THR A 203 -2.10 24.93 24.71
CA THR A 203 -3.18 25.23 25.67
C THR A 203 -4.08 24.01 25.84
N ALA A 204 -4.45 23.34 24.75
CA ALA A 204 -5.26 22.12 24.81
C ALA A 204 -4.53 21.01 25.58
N LEU A 205 -3.23 20.86 25.38
CA LEU A 205 -2.41 19.88 26.12
C LEU A 205 -2.30 20.24 27.61
N ALA A 206 -1.98 21.49 27.94
CA ALA A 206 -1.80 21.96 29.32
C ALA A 206 -3.08 21.92 30.16
N LEU A 207 -4.26 21.97 29.52
CA LEU A 207 -5.55 21.88 30.18
C LEU A 207 -6.14 20.46 30.16
N HIS A 208 -5.42 19.48 29.58
CA HIS A 208 -5.90 18.11 29.50
C HIS A 208 -5.73 17.41 30.87
N PRO A 209 -6.80 16.86 31.49
CA PRO A 209 -6.75 16.34 32.87
C PRO A 209 -5.80 15.17 33.14
N ALA A 210 -5.27 14.53 32.09
CA ALA A 210 -4.37 13.38 32.17
C ALA A 210 -2.90 13.70 31.85
N TYR A 211 -2.59 14.97 31.52
CA TYR A 211 -1.23 15.44 31.25
C TYR A 211 -0.85 16.57 32.22
#